data_AF-A0A970BL67-F1
#
_entry.id   AF-A0A970BL67-F1
#
_cell.length_a   1.000
_cell.length_b   1.000
_cell.length_c   1.000
_cell.angle_alpha   90.00
_cell.angle_beta   90.00
_cell.angle_gamma   90.00
#
_symmetry.space_group_name_H-M   'P 1'
#
loop_
_entity.id
_entity.type
_entity.pdbx_description
1 polymer ?
#
loop_
_entity_poly.entity_id
_entity_poly.type
_entity_poly.pdbx_seq_one_letter_code
_entity_poly.pdbx_strand_id
1 'polypeptide(L)'
;MFYKSKLADIQNVYQVQLKSYINSFKNNCKDKNVLLNIELKEVHSLNVAKNCLKIAESENLNPENTLIAYLCGLFHDVGRFEQFTKFNTFKDNENLYHGDLGVKVIKKEKFLENFSKQIQNIICTAVYNHGLREIQTEVKDEELYFSKLVRDADKIDIYRIVAKYYNTTGPRNIALEYGLQDIPKISKKPMQDYLQSKLISKQDLKTLNDFKLMQISWIFDVNFDYSKQNIKEKGYINTILSTIKGEKEKLFIKQNILL
;
A
#
# COMPACT_ATOMS: atom_id res chain seq x y z
N MET A 1 19.56 11.28 -21.72
CA MET A 1 19.58 9.82 -21.98
C MET A 1 20.49 9.07 -21.01
N PHE A 2 21.71 9.55 -20.73
CA PHE A 2 22.71 8.92 -19.84
C PHE A 2 22.28 8.69 -18.36
N TYR A 3 21.52 9.61 -17.76
CA TYR A 3 21.05 9.43 -16.38
C TYR A 3 19.91 8.41 -16.25
N LYS A 4 19.04 8.30 -17.27
CA LYS A 4 17.95 7.32 -17.29
C LYS A 4 18.50 5.89 -17.39
N SER A 5 19.57 5.66 -18.16
CA SER A 5 20.23 4.35 -18.22
C SER A 5 20.87 3.98 -16.87
N LYS A 6 21.61 4.91 -16.25
CA LYS A 6 22.23 4.67 -14.94
C LYS A 6 21.21 4.41 -13.82
N LEU A 7 20.07 5.11 -13.82
CA LEU A 7 18.99 4.84 -12.87
C LEU A 7 18.36 3.46 -13.09
N ALA A 8 18.11 3.08 -14.34
CA ALA A 8 17.56 1.76 -14.67
C ALA A 8 18.47 0.62 -14.22
N ASP A 9 19.79 0.78 -14.38
CA ASP A 9 20.78 -0.21 -13.92
C ASP A 9 20.72 -0.37 -12.39
N ILE A 10 20.67 0.73 -11.65
CA ILE A 10 20.55 0.72 -10.19
C ILE A 10 19.22 0.10 -9.75
N GLN A 11 18.11 0.46 -10.40
CA GLN A 11 16.79 -0.13 -10.13
C GLN A 11 16.80 -1.65 -10.32
N ASN A 12 17.46 -2.14 -11.38
CA ASN A 12 17.57 -3.56 -11.66
C ASN A 12 18.32 -4.31 -10.55
N VAL A 13 19.42 -3.75 -10.03
CA VAL A 13 20.17 -4.34 -8.89
C VAL A 13 19.26 -4.58 -7.69
N TYR A 14 18.50 -3.56 -7.27
CA TYR A 14 17.62 -3.69 -6.11
C TYR A 14 16.37 -4.56 -6.38
N GLN A 15 15.87 -4.62 -7.61
CA GLN A 15 14.82 -5.60 -7.98
C GLN A 15 15.33 -7.02 -7.89
N VAL A 16 16.55 -7.30 -8.36
CA VAL A 16 17.17 -8.63 -8.27
C VAL A 16 17.35 -9.01 -6.80
N GLN A 17 17.81 -8.08 -5.96
CA GLN A 17 17.95 -8.30 -4.53
C GLN A 17 16.61 -8.61 -3.84
N LEU A 18 15.57 -7.82 -4.12
CA LEU A 18 14.22 -8.08 -3.62
C LEU A 18 13.71 -9.46 -4.08
N LYS A 19 13.86 -9.79 -5.37
CA LYS A 19 13.42 -11.09 -5.93
C LYS A 19 14.15 -12.25 -5.28
N SER A 20 15.46 -12.12 -5.04
CA SER A 20 16.24 -13.14 -4.34
C SER A 20 15.68 -13.40 -2.94
N TYR A 21 15.41 -12.33 -2.18
CA TYR A 21 14.77 -12.42 -0.87
C TYR A 21 13.38 -13.07 -0.95
N ILE A 22 12.52 -12.64 -1.88
CA ILE A 22 11.17 -13.22 -2.07
C ILE A 22 11.25 -14.71 -2.43
N ASN A 23 12.18 -15.10 -3.30
CA ASN A 23 12.37 -16.49 -3.72
C ASN A 23 12.77 -17.40 -2.56
N SER A 24 13.41 -16.87 -1.51
CA SER A 24 13.70 -17.65 -0.29
C SER A 24 12.44 -18.20 0.37
N PHE A 25 11.29 -17.52 0.23
CA PHE A 25 10.00 -17.99 0.73
C PHE A 25 9.28 -18.92 -0.24
N LYS A 26 9.57 -18.83 -1.54
CA LYS A 26 8.92 -19.64 -2.59
C LYS A 26 9.57 -21.00 -2.78
N ASN A 27 10.91 -21.09 -2.76
CA ASN A 27 11.67 -22.23 -3.27
C ASN A 27 11.39 -23.59 -2.59
N ASN A 28 10.69 -23.60 -1.44
CA ASN A 28 10.28 -24.84 -0.75
C ASN A 28 8.83 -24.79 -0.23
N CYS A 29 8.04 -23.79 -0.62
CA CYS A 29 6.66 -23.67 -0.15
C CYS A 29 5.72 -24.51 -1.03
N LYS A 30 5.00 -25.46 -0.42
CA LYS A 30 3.97 -26.26 -1.10
C LYS A 30 2.55 -25.72 -0.90
N ASP A 31 2.39 -24.75 0.01
CA ASP A 31 1.09 -24.14 0.29
C ASP A 31 0.73 -23.14 -0.81
N LYS A 32 -0.27 -23.50 -1.62
CA LYS A 32 -0.76 -22.67 -2.73
C LYS A 32 -1.30 -21.31 -2.26
N ASN A 33 -1.89 -21.23 -1.06
CA ASN A 33 -2.39 -19.97 -0.53
C ASN A 33 -1.24 -19.03 -0.16
N VAL A 34 -0.17 -19.58 0.44
CA VAL A 34 1.05 -18.81 0.74
C VAL A 34 1.70 -18.30 -0.53
N LEU A 35 1.90 -19.17 -1.52
CA LEU A 35 2.50 -18.78 -2.82
C LEU A 35 1.70 -17.68 -3.52
N LEU A 36 0.37 -17.81 -3.60
CA LEU A 36 -0.51 -16.82 -4.24
C LEU A 36 -0.40 -15.43 -3.57
N ASN A 37 -0.36 -15.39 -2.23
CA ASN A 37 -0.27 -14.13 -1.49
C ASN A 37 1.14 -13.52 -1.55
N ILE A 38 2.19 -14.33 -1.61
CA ILE A 38 3.56 -13.88 -1.88
C ILE A 38 3.64 -13.25 -3.28
N GLU A 39 3.10 -13.90 -4.31
CA GLU A 39 3.08 -13.37 -5.68
C GLU A 39 2.28 -12.07 -5.79
N LEU A 40 1.12 -12.00 -5.12
CA LEU A 40 0.34 -10.77 -5.04
C LEU A 40 1.18 -9.64 -4.45
N LYS A 41 1.92 -9.89 -3.36
CA LYS A 41 2.76 -8.89 -2.73
C LYS A 41 4.00 -8.52 -3.54
N GLU A 42 4.60 -9.45 -4.27
CA GLU A 42 5.69 -9.15 -5.21
C GLU A 42 5.22 -8.19 -6.31
N VAL A 43 4.10 -8.51 -6.97
CA VAL A 43 3.53 -7.66 -8.04
C VAL A 43 3.14 -6.29 -7.47
N HIS A 44 2.58 -6.27 -6.27
CA HIS A 44 2.24 -5.05 -5.56
C HIS A 44 3.47 -4.17 -5.29
N SER A 45 4.53 -4.69 -4.67
CA SER A 45 5.78 -3.95 -4.41
C SER A 45 6.37 -3.33 -5.69
N LEU A 46 6.37 -4.07 -6.80
CA LEU A 46 6.86 -3.56 -8.08
C LEU A 46 5.99 -2.44 -8.65
N ASN A 47 4.67 -2.51 -8.48
CA ASN A 47 3.77 -1.46 -8.94
C ASN A 47 3.82 -0.22 -8.03
N VAL A 48 3.95 -0.38 -6.72
CA VAL A 48 4.15 0.72 -5.78
C VAL A 48 5.47 1.45 -6.11
N ALA A 49 6.56 0.73 -6.37
CA ALA A 49 7.81 1.33 -6.82
C ALA A 49 7.66 2.14 -8.12
N LYS A 50 6.87 1.65 -9.08
CA LYS A 50 6.53 2.39 -10.31
C LYS A 50 5.68 3.63 -10.03
N ASN A 51 4.71 3.55 -9.12
CA ASN A 51 3.89 4.69 -8.74
C ASN A 51 4.74 5.77 -8.04
N CYS A 52 5.67 5.37 -7.17
CA CYS A 52 6.64 6.28 -6.57
C CYS A 52 7.45 7.04 -7.62
N LEU A 53 7.88 6.38 -8.70
CA LEU A 53 8.59 7.05 -9.80
C LEU A 53 7.74 8.09 -10.51
N LYS A 54 6.45 7.81 -10.72
CA LYS A 54 5.55 8.76 -11.40
C LYS A 54 5.24 9.97 -10.52
N ILE A 55 5.08 9.76 -9.21
CA ILE A 55 4.97 10.86 -8.25
C ILE A 55 6.28 11.66 -8.22
N ALA A 56 7.44 11.00 -8.15
CA ALA A 56 8.74 11.68 -8.18
C ALA A 56 8.95 12.52 -9.46
N GLU A 57 8.48 12.02 -10.61
CA GLU A 57 8.52 12.73 -11.88
C GLU A 57 7.59 13.95 -11.88
N SER A 58 6.36 13.85 -11.34
CA SER A 58 5.45 15.00 -11.24
C SER A 58 5.98 16.10 -10.33
N GLU A 59 6.69 15.71 -9.27
CA GLU A 59 7.31 16.63 -8.30
C GLU A 59 8.69 17.14 -8.76
N ASN A 60 9.13 16.79 -9.97
CA ASN A 60 10.43 17.17 -10.55
C ASN A 60 11.62 16.84 -9.62
N LEU A 61 11.57 15.70 -8.94
CA LEU A 61 12.65 15.30 -8.04
C LEU A 61 13.95 15.07 -8.80
N ASN A 62 15.07 15.42 -8.15
CA ASN A 62 16.40 15.13 -8.68
C ASN A 62 16.64 13.60 -8.75
N PRO A 63 17.69 13.14 -9.46
CA PRO A 63 17.95 11.70 -9.63
C PRO A 63 18.13 10.91 -8.33
N GLU A 64 18.72 11.51 -7.30
CA GLU A 64 18.91 10.86 -5.99
C GLU A 64 17.57 10.68 -5.27
N ASN A 65 16.78 11.75 -5.16
CA ASN A 65 15.45 11.71 -4.54
C ASN A 65 14.48 10.82 -5.32
N THR A 66 14.61 10.75 -6.65
CA THR A 66 13.86 9.79 -7.48
C THR A 66 14.21 8.34 -7.14
N LEU A 67 15.50 8.04 -6.91
CA LEU A 67 15.93 6.72 -6.47
C LEU A 67 15.43 6.40 -5.06
N ILE A 68 15.48 7.36 -4.12
CA ILE A 68 14.95 7.18 -2.76
C ILE A 68 13.44 6.88 -2.82
N ALA A 69 12.66 7.65 -3.57
CA ALA A 69 11.22 7.40 -3.75
C ALA A 69 10.96 5.98 -4.27
N TYR A 70 11.70 5.56 -5.29
CA TYR A 70 11.61 4.22 -5.84
C TYR A 70 11.92 3.13 -4.81
N LEU A 71 12.99 3.28 -4.02
CA LEU A 71 13.39 2.30 -3.01
C LEU A 71 12.40 2.24 -1.83
N CYS A 72 11.82 3.37 -1.42
CA CYS A 72 10.71 3.39 -0.47
C CYS A 72 9.57 2.51 -0.97
N GLY A 73 9.16 2.67 -2.24
CA GLY A 73 8.10 1.85 -2.84
C GLY A 73 8.49 0.39 -3.03
N LEU A 74 9.73 0.10 -3.41
CA LEU A 74 10.20 -1.26 -3.62
C LEU A 74 10.25 -2.05 -2.31
N PHE A 75 10.62 -1.40 -1.21
CA PHE A 75 10.87 -2.06 0.08
C PHE A 75 9.76 -1.89 1.13
N HIS A 76 8.71 -1.08 0.89
CA HIS A 76 7.67 -0.80 1.90
C HIS A 76 7.11 -2.07 2.57
N ASP A 77 6.83 -3.10 1.78
CA ASP A 77 6.15 -4.32 2.23
C ASP A 77 7.09 -5.53 2.45
N VAL A 78 8.42 -5.34 2.52
CA VAL A 78 9.36 -6.48 2.69
C VAL A 78 9.13 -7.29 3.96
N GLY A 79 8.52 -6.68 4.99
CA GLY A 79 8.08 -7.37 6.20
C GLY A 79 6.88 -8.31 5.99
N ARG A 80 6.06 -8.09 4.96
CA ARG A 80 4.86 -8.91 4.67
C ARG A 80 5.20 -10.33 4.28
N PHE A 81 6.34 -10.55 3.62
CA PHE A 81 6.76 -11.90 3.21
C PHE A 81 7.04 -12.79 4.42
N GLU A 82 7.80 -12.30 5.41
CA GLU A 82 7.98 -13.00 6.67
C GLU A 82 6.67 -13.13 7.46
N GLN A 83 5.88 -12.05 7.56
CA GLN A 83 4.62 -12.05 8.30
C GLN A 83 3.65 -13.11 7.77
N PHE A 84 3.42 -13.14 6.46
CA PHE A 84 2.46 -14.07 5.87
C PHE A 84 2.97 -15.51 5.90
N THR A 85 4.26 -15.72 5.68
CA THR A 85 4.83 -17.09 5.71
C THR A 85 4.78 -17.68 7.11
N LYS A 86 4.99 -16.88 8.16
CA LYS A 86 5.00 -17.35 9.56
C LYS A 86 3.60 -17.44 10.16
N PHE A 87 2.70 -16.52 9.82
CA PHE A 87 1.41 -16.35 10.52
C PHE A 87 0.18 -16.49 9.63
N ASN A 88 0.35 -16.69 8.31
CA ASN A 88 -0.72 -16.84 7.31
C ASN A 88 -1.76 -15.71 7.35
N THR A 89 -1.30 -14.48 7.61
CA THR A 89 -2.16 -13.29 7.73
C THR A 89 -1.41 -12.01 7.41
N PHE A 90 -2.11 -11.02 6.85
CA PHE A 90 -1.66 -9.62 6.72
C PHE A 90 -2.26 -8.71 7.80
N LYS A 91 -2.92 -9.27 8.82
CA LYS A 91 -3.47 -8.49 9.92
C LYS A 91 -2.33 -8.08 10.86
N ASP A 92 -2.03 -6.79 10.88
CA ASP A 92 -1.14 -6.19 11.88
C ASP A 92 -1.83 -6.11 13.24
N ASN A 93 -1.04 -6.20 14.31
CA ASN A 93 -1.47 -5.97 15.68
C ASN A 93 -0.32 -5.36 16.50
N GLU A 94 -0.57 -5.07 17.77
CA GLU A 94 0.39 -4.43 18.69
C GLU A 94 1.74 -5.16 18.79
N ASN A 95 1.74 -6.49 18.63
CA ASN A 95 2.93 -7.34 18.74
C ASN A 95 3.55 -7.68 17.37
N LEU A 96 2.86 -7.39 16.28
CA LEU A 96 3.25 -7.80 14.93
C LEU A 96 2.85 -6.74 13.91
N TYR A 97 3.76 -5.79 13.70
CA TYR A 97 3.61 -4.73 12.70
C TYR A 97 4.57 -4.94 11.53
N HIS A 98 4.03 -5.07 10.32
CA HIS A 98 4.84 -5.31 9.11
C HIS A 98 5.84 -4.19 8.78
N GLY A 99 5.56 -2.93 9.09
CA GLY A 99 6.51 -1.83 8.85
C GLY A 99 7.77 -1.97 9.71
N ASP A 100 7.60 -2.35 10.99
CA ASP A 100 8.72 -2.66 11.89
C ASP A 100 9.50 -3.89 11.43
N LEU A 101 8.80 -4.97 11.04
CA LEU A 101 9.43 -6.13 10.41
C LEU A 101 10.21 -5.75 9.14
N GLY A 102 9.65 -4.87 8.32
CA GLY A 102 10.29 -4.38 7.10
C GLY A 102 11.61 -3.69 7.37
N VAL A 103 11.65 -2.80 8.37
CA VAL A 103 12.90 -2.15 8.81
C VAL A 103 13.92 -3.17 9.31
N LYS A 104 13.50 -4.19 10.07
CA LYS A 104 14.39 -5.26 10.53
C LYS A 104 14.96 -6.07 9.37
N VAL A 105 14.14 -6.41 8.39
CA VAL A 105 14.56 -7.12 7.16
C VAL A 105 15.58 -6.30 6.38
N ILE A 106 15.31 -5.01 6.11
CA ILE A 106 16.22 -4.12 5.37
C ILE A 106 17.62 -4.10 6.01
N LYS A 107 17.69 -4.05 7.34
CA LYS A 107 18.96 -4.07 8.08
C LYS A 107 19.64 -5.44 8.02
N LYS A 108 18.89 -6.53 8.24
CA LYS A 108 19.40 -7.91 8.26
C LYS A 108 19.96 -8.32 6.90
N GLU A 109 19.20 -8.05 5.83
CA GLU A 109 19.55 -8.40 4.45
C GLU A 109 20.48 -7.36 3.79
N LYS A 110 20.85 -6.31 4.53
CA LYS A 110 21.77 -5.25 4.09
C LYS A 110 21.36 -4.57 2.78
N PHE A 111 20.06 -4.44 2.53
CA PHE A 111 19.52 -3.87 1.30
C PHE A 111 20.00 -2.45 1.00
N LEU A 112 20.42 -1.70 2.02
CA LEU A 112 20.81 -0.30 1.88
C LEU A 112 22.26 -0.03 2.33
N GLU A 113 23.12 -1.06 2.41
CA GLU A 113 24.49 -0.92 2.95
C GLU A 113 25.37 0.09 2.17
N ASN A 114 25.08 0.28 0.89
CA ASN A 114 25.82 1.20 0.02
C ASN A 114 25.32 2.66 0.08
N PHE A 115 24.30 2.96 0.91
CA PHE A 115 23.76 4.31 1.07
C PHE A 115 24.24 4.97 2.36
N SER A 116 24.28 6.31 2.33
CA SER A 116 24.55 7.12 3.53
C SER A 116 23.53 6.84 4.63
N LYS A 117 23.91 7.10 5.89
CA LYS A 117 23.01 6.87 7.02
C LYS A 117 21.72 7.69 6.94
N GLN A 118 21.80 8.89 6.37
CA GLN A 118 20.64 9.75 6.11
C GLN A 118 19.64 9.07 5.17
N ILE A 119 20.09 8.57 4.02
CA ILE A 119 19.22 7.88 3.06
C ILE A 119 18.62 6.61 3.66
N GLN A 120 19.43 5.83 4.40
CA GLN A 120 18.92 4.66 5.11
C GLN A 120 17.80 5.03 6.08
N ASN A 121 17.93 6.14 6.82
CA ASN A 121 16.92 6.61 7.75
C ASN A 121 15.64 7.06 7.02
N ILE A 122 15.76 7.78 5.91
CA ILE A 122 14.61 8.18 5.08
C ILE A 122 13.82 6.95 4.63
N ILE A 123 14.49 5.96 4.03
CA ILE A 123 13.83 4.76 3.50
C ILE A 123 13.24 3.93 4.65
N CYS A 124 13.98 3.71 5.75
CA CYS A 124 13.47 2.96 6.89
C CYS A 124 12.27 3.66 7.55
N THR A 125 12.27 4.99 7.63
CA THR A 125 11.17 5.75 8.21
C THR A 125 9.93 5.69 7.31
N ALA A 126 10.10 5.81 6.00
CA ALA A 126 9.01 5.61 5.05
C ALA A 126 8.43 4.19 5.14
N VAL A 127 9.28 3.16 5.20
CA VAL A 127 8.88 1.75 5.41
C VAL A 127 8.17 1.56 6.75
N TYR A 128 8.62 2.23 7.82
CA TYR A 128 7.93 2.14 9.10
C TYR A 128 6.58 2.85 9.08
N ASN A 129 6.47 4.02 8.44
CA ASN A 129 5.27 4.85 8.50
C ASN A 129 4.18 4.48 7.48
N HIS A 130 4.50 3.75 6.41
CA HIS A 130 3.55 3.55 5.32
C HIS A 130 2.25 2.83 5.76
N GLY A 131 2.37 1.86 6.66
CA GLY A 131 1.26 1.04 7.14
C GLY A 131 0.53 1.58 8.38
N LEU A 132 1.00 2.68 8.97
CA LEU A 132 0.37 3.27 10.15
C LEU A 132 -0.94 3.98 9.79
N ARG A 133 -1.82 4.19 10.77
CA ARG A 133 -3.01 5.02 10.57
C ARG A 133 -2.61 6.47 10.26
N GLU A 134 -1.71 7.00 11.08
CA GLU A 134 -1.17 8.36 11.00
C GLU A 134 0.36 8.26 11.00
N ILE A 135 1.03 9.17 10.30
CA ILE A 135 2.49 9.27 10.33
C ILE A 135 2.91 9.80 11.71
N GLN A 136 4.03 9.33 12.23
CA GLN A 136 4.59 9.80 13.50
C GLN A 136 4.79 11.33 13.49
N THR A 137 4.54 11.99 14.62
CA THR A 137 4.56 13.46 14.75
C THR A 137 5.96 14.08 14.77
N GLU A 138 6.99 13.30 15.13
CA GLU A 138 8.37 13.77 15.32
C GLU A 138 9.32 13.17 14.25
N VAL A 139 8.99 13.35 12.98
CA VAL A 139 9.83 12.93 11.84
C VAL A 139 10.40 14.16 11.13
N LYS A 140 11.59 14.03 10.54
CA LYS A 140 12.20 15.12 9.76
C LYS A 140 11.40 15.37 8.47
N ASP A 141 11.50 16.57 7.91
CA ASP A 141 10.74 16.95 6.71
C ASP A 141 10.95 16.01 5.52
N GLU A 142 12.19 15.58 5.26
CA GLU A 142 12.49 14.61 4.20
C GLU A 142 11.86 13.24 4.48
N GLU A 143 11.96 12.77 5.73
CA GLU A 143 11.39 11.49 6.17
C GLU A 143 9.85 11.52 6.05
N LEU A 144 9.22 12.64 6.42
CA LEU A 144 7.79 12.89 6.27
C LEU A 144 7.38 12.88 4.80
N TYR A 145 8.14 13.59 3.96
CA TYR A 145 7.88 13.70 2.52
C TYR A 145 7.85 12.32 1.85
N PHE A 146 8.90 11.50 2.06
CA PHE A 146 8.95 10.16 1.47
C PHE A 146 7.97 9.18 2.12
N SER A 147 7.60 9.37 3.40
CA SER A 147 6.52 8.62 4.04
C SER A 147 5.16 8.91 3.39
N LYS A 148 4.85 10.18 3.09
CA LYS A 148 3.63 10.54 2.35
C LYS A 148 3.64 9.97 0.94
N LEU A 149 4.79 10.06 0.25
CA LEU A 149 4.93 9.61 -1.14
C LEU A 149 4.66 8.12 -1.27
N VAL A 150 5.26 7.30 -0.40
CA VAL A 150 5.06 5.84 -0.46
C VAL A 150 3.63 5.45 -0.06
N ARG A 151 3.00 6.15 0.90
CA ARG A 151 1.59 5.92 1.28
C ARG A 151 0.63 6.17 0.12
N ASP A 152 0.86 7.26 -0.62
CA ASP A 152 0.08 7.57 -1.81
C ASP A 152 0.28 6.51 -2.91
N ALA A 153 1.54 6.16 -3.20
CA ALA A 153 1.88 5.13 -4.19
C ALA A 153 1.29 3.75 -3.86
N ASP A 154 1.29 3.39 -2.58
CA ASP A 154 0.68 2.17 -2.04
C ASP A 154 -0.83 2.18 -2.23
N LYS A 155 -1.52 3.24 -1.79
CA LYS A 155 -2.98 3.40 -1.98
C LYS A 155 -3.40 3.28 -3.45
N ILE A 156 -2.66 3.89 -4.38
CA ILE A 156 -2.94 3.76 -5.82
C ILE A 156 -2.96 2.28 -6.25
N ASP A 157 -1.97 1.49 -5.82
CA ASP A 157 -1.91 0.08 -6.20
C ASP A 157 -2.92 -0.78 -5.44
N ILE A 158 -3.18 -0.51 -4.15
CA ILE A 158 -4.23 -1.20 -3.40
C ILE A 158 -5.58 -0.94 -4.06
N TYR A 159 -5.89 0.30 -4.46
CA TYR A 159 -7.10 0.63 -5.20
C TYR A 159 -7.22 -0.20 -6.49
N ARG A 160 -6.15 -0.34 -7.27
CA ARG A 160 -6.12 -1.22 -8.45
C ARG A 160 -6.44 -2.67 -8.08
N ILE A 161 -5.84 -3.20 -7.02
CA ILE A 161 -6.03 -4.58 -6.55
C ILE A 161 -7.49 -4.79 -6.14
N VAL A 162 -8.03 -3.94 -5.26
CA VAL A 162 -9.37 -4.14 -4.68
C VAL A 162 -10.47 -3.85 -5.69
N ALA A 163 -10.29 -2.87 -6.57
CA ALA A 163 -11.21 -2.59 -7.68
C ALA A 163 -11.31 -3.78 -8.64
N LYS A 164 -10.17 -4.41 -8.97
CA LYS A 164 -10.15 -5.65 -9.76
C LYS A 164 -10.81 -6.78 -8.99
N TYR A 165 -10.37 -7.03 -7.75
CA TYR A 165 -10.83 -8.14 -6.91
C TYR A 165 -12.35 -8.14 -6.74
N TYR A 166 -12.97 -7.02 -6.35
CA TYR A 166 -14.41 -6.95 -6.14
C TYR A 166 -15.24 -7.11 -7.42
N ASN A 167 -14.64 -6.96 -8.61
CA ASN A 167 -15.30 -7.20 -9.90
C ASN A 167 -14.96 -8.56 -10.51
N THR A 168 -14.18 -9.40 -9.83
CA THR A 168 -13.95 -10.78 -10.28
C THR A 168 -14.96 -11.75 -9.69
N THR A 169 -15.38 -12.73 -10.50
CA THR A 169 -16.14 -13.90 -10.04
C THR A 169 -15.13 -14.95 -9.57
N GLY A 170 -15.05 -15.19 -8.26
CA GLY A 170 -14.11 -16.15 -7.69
C GLY A 170 -14.33 -16.36 -6.19
N PRO A 171 -13.61 -17.32 -5.58
CA PRO A 171 -13.69 -17.53 -4.15
C PRO A 171 -13.20 -16.29 -3.40
N ARG A 172 -13.85 -15.98 -2.27
CA ARG A 172 -13.48 -14.87 -1.41
C ARG A 172 -12.07 -15.09 -0.84
N ASN A 173 -11.21 -14.08 -0.96
CA ASN A 173 -9.89 -14.09 -0.33
C ASN A 173 -10.00 -13.45 1.07
N ILE A 174 -9.93 -14.28 2.11
CA ILE A 174 -10.02 -13.86 3.52
C ILE A 174 -8.94 -12.82 3.87
N ALA A 175 -7.75 -12.92 3.28
CA ALA A 175 -6.66 -11.98 3.53
C ALA A 175 -6.98 -10.58 2.97
N LEU A 176 -7.75 -10.50 1.88
CA LEU A 176 -8.17 -9.24 1.25
C LEU A 176 -9.46 -8.66 1.85
N GLU A 177 -10.24 -9.43 2.60
CA GLU A 177 -11.55 -9.00 3.13
C GLU A 177 -11.67 -9.05 4.65
N TYR A 178 -10.59 -9.44 5.33
CA TYR A 178 -10.51 -9.62 6.77
C TYR A 178 -11.53 -10.61 7.38
N GLY A 179 -12.21 -11.42 6.56
CA GLY A 179 -13.25 -12.36 7.00
C GLY A 179 -14.58 -11.70 7.36
N LEU A 180 -14.80 -10.46 6.93
CA LEU A 180 -16.03 -9.71 7.24
C LEU A 180 -17.24 -10.29 6.50
N GLN A 181 -18.44 -10.13 7.07
CA GLN A 181 -19.68 -10.61 6.45
C GLN A 181 -20.08 -9.74 5.25
N ASP A 182 -20.48 -10.37 4.16
CA ASP A 182 -20.82 -9.70 2.90
C ASP A 182 -22.34 -9.45 2.77
N ILE A 183 -22.83 -8.54 3.60
CA ILE A 183 -24.25 -8.15 3.71
C ILE A 183 -24.46 -6.68 3.28
N PRO A 184 -25.68 -6.31 2.79
CA PRO A 184 -25.99 -4.95 2.32
C PRO A 184 -26.21 -3.97 3.48
N LYS A 185 -25.20 -3.75 4.30
CA LYS A 185 -25.28 -2.85 5.47
C LYS A 185 -23.97 -2.13 5.71
N ILE A 186 -24.06 -0.84 5.97
CA ILE A 186 -22.96 -0.03 6.50
C ILE A 186 -23.29 0.37 7.94
N SER A 187 -22.31 0.20 8.82
CA SER A 187 -22.37 0.57 10.22
C SER A 187 -22.40 2.10 10.37
N LYS A 188 -23.12 2.58 11.40
CA LYS A 188 -23.32 4.03 11.63
C LYS A 188 -22.00 4.80 11.74
N LYS A 189 -21.03 4.26 12.48
CA LYS A 189 -19.74 4.91 12.74
C LYS A 189 -18.88 5.09 11.47
N PRO A 190 -18.62 4.03 10.66
CA PRO A 190 -18.01 4.19 9.33
C PRO A 190 -18.69 5.22 8.44
N MET A 191 -20.03 5.24 8.40
CA MET A 191 -20.77 6.23 7.61
C MET A 191 -20.55 7.67 8.13
N GLN A 192 -20.58 7.87 9.44
CA GLN A 192 -20.34 9.19 10.05
C GLN A 192 -18.93 9.71 9.77
N ASP A 193 -17.91 8.86 9.92
CA ASP A 193 -16.52 9.25 9.65
C ASP A 193 -16.33 9.60 8.18
N TYR A 194 -16.95 8.85 7.27
CA TYR A 194 -16.92 9.16 5.84
C TYR A 194 -17.49 10.54 5.53
N LEU A 195 -18.67 10.86 6.07
CA LEU A 195 -19.33 12.17 5.88
C LEU A 195 -18.54 13.34 6.45
N GLN A 196 -17.64 13.09 7.40
CA GLN A 196 -16.74 14.09 7.98
C GLN A 196 -15.37 14.14 7.28
N SER A 197 -15.23 13.46 6.14
CA SER A 197 -13.97 13.34 5.40
C SER A 197 -12.82 12.75 6.25
N LYS A 198 -13.15 11.82 7.16
CA LYS A 198 -12.18 11.16 8.04
C LYS A 198 -11.87 9.74 7.56
N LEU A 199 -10.65 9.29 7.86
CA LEU A 199 -10.27 7.89 7.70
C LEU A 199 -11.07 7.01 8.66
N ILE A 200 -11.68 5.96 8.13
CA ILE A 200 -12.45 4.99 8.92
C ILE A 200 -11.52 4.03 9.64
N SER A 201 -11.81 3.73 10.92
CA SER A 201 -11.01 2.78 11.70
C SER A 201 -11.31 1.33 11.34
N LYS A 202 -10.26 0.49 11.32
CA LYS A 202 -10.40 -0.97 11.21
C LYS A 202 -11.21 -1.57 12.37
N GLN A 203 -11.18 -0.95 13.54
CA GLN A 203 -11.91 -1.40 14.74
C GLN A 203 -13.43 -1.20 14.62
N ASP A 204 -13.87 -0.29 13.74
CA ASP A 204 -15.28 0.04 13.55
C ASP A 204 -15.97 -0.82 12.47
N LEU A 205 -15.22 -1.71 11.81
CA LEU A 205 -15.72 -2.52 10.71
C LEU A 205 -16.53 -3.72 11.22
N LYS A 206 -17.75 -3.88 10.69
CA LYS A 206 -18.61 -5.05 10.96
C LYS A 206 -18.98 -5.81 9.70
N THR A 207 -18.98 -5.16 8.54
CA THR A 207 -19.37 -5.73 7.25
C THR A 207 -18.33 -5.48 6.17
N LEU A 208 -18.42 -6.22 5.06
CA LEU A 208 -17.59 -5.97 3.89
C LEU A 208 -17.86 -4.59 3.27
N ASN A 209 -19.10 -4.09 3.35
CA ASN A 209 -19.40 -2.74 2.92
C ASN A 209 -18.73 -1.67 3.80
N ASP A 210 -18.59 -1.89 5.11
CA ASP A 210 -17.80 -0.99 5.99
C ASP A 210 -16.35 -0.92 5.50
N PHE A 211 -15.79 -2.07 5.13
CA PHE A 211 -14.41 -2.14 4.67
C PHE A 211 -14.21 -1.49 3.30
N LYS A 212 -15.15 -1.69 2.35
CA LYS A 212 -15.17 -0.97 1.08
C LYS A 212 -15.25 0.54 1.27
N LEU A 213 -16.10 1.01 2.20
CA LEU A 213 -16.20 2.43 2.53
C LEU A 213 -14.91 2.96 3.17
N MET A 214 -14.26 2.18 4.03
CA MET A 214 -12.96 2.52 4.59
C MET A 214 -11.90 2.69 3.50
N GLN A 215 -11.84 1.77 2.54
CA GLN A 215 -10.93 1.90 1.40
C GLN A 215 -11.22 3.16 0.59
N ILE A 216 -12.50 3.48 0.31
CA ILE A 216 -12.88 4.72 -0.37
C ILE A 216 -12.45 5.96 0.45
N SER A 217 -12.55 5.93 1.78
CA SER A 217 -12.16 7.05 2.65
C SER A 217 -10.66 7.38 2.58
N TRP A 218 -9.81 6.48 2.09
CA TRP A 218 -8.38 6.73 1.97
C TRP A 218 -8.03 7.87 1.01
N ILE A 219 -8.97 8.31 0.15
CA ILE A 219 -8.79 9.50 -0.68
C ILE A 219 -8.54 10.77 0.15
N PHE A 220 -9.04 10.81 1.40
CA PHE A 220 -8.85 11.96 2.30
C PHE A 220 -7.43 12.06 2.87
N ASP A 221 -6.58 11.04 2.70
CA ASP A 221 -5.17 11.00 3.12
C ASP A 221 -4.23 10.87 1.90
N VAL A 222 -4.64 11.37 0.73
CA VAL A 222 -3.80 11.44 -0.47
C VAL A 222 -3.13 12.82 -0.54
N ASN A 223 -1.81 12.83 -0.64
CA ASN A 223 -0.97 14.00 -0.41
C ASN A 223 -0.53 14.68 -1.71
N PHE A 224 -0.35 13.93 -2.80
CA PHE A 224 0.18 14.44 -4.06
C PHE A 224 -0.90 14.57 -5.13
N ASP A 225 -0.86 15.65 -5.91
CA ASP A 225 -1.89 15.91 -6.92
C ASP A 225 -1.88 14.89 -8.05
N TYR A 226 -0.69 14.42 -8.46
CA TYR A 226 -0.55 13.29 -9.38
C TYR A 226 -1.33 12.07 -8.89
N SER A 227 -1.22 11.74 -7.59
CA SER A 227 -1.89 10.59 -6.99
C SER A 227 -3.41 10.73 -7.05
N LYS A 228 -3.94 11.91 -6.69
CA LYS A 228 -5.39 12.21 -6.77
C LYS A 228 -5.90 12.08 -8.19
N GLN A 229 -5.19 12.68 -9.15
CA GLN A 229 -5.54 12.62 -10.57
C GLN A 229 -5.50 11.18 -11.10
N ASN A 230 -4.46 10.41 -10.77
CA ASN A 230 -4.34 9.03 -11.20
C ASN A 230 -5.50 8.16 -10.70
N ILE A 231 -5.85 8.28 -9.41
CA ILE A 231 -6.97 7.54 -8.81
C ILE A 231 -8.29 7.90 -9.49
N LYS A 232 -8.50 9.20 -9.77
CA LYS A 232 -9.70 9.71 -10.46
C LYS A 232 -9.80 9.20 -11.90
N GLU A 233 -8.75 9.35 -12.69
CA GLU A 233 -8.71 8.93 -14.10
C GLU A 233 -8.88 7.42 -14.28
N LYS A 234 -8.32 6.62 -13.36
CA LYS A 234 -8.49 5.16 -13.38
C LYS A 234 -9.86 4.70 -12.88
N GLY A 235 -10.67 5.59 -12.31
CA GLY A 235 -12.02 5.29 -11.85
C GLY A 235 -12.08 4.26 -10.73
N TYR A 236 -11.01 4.09 -9.94
CA TYR A 236 -10.93 3.02 -8.95
C TYR A 236 -12.00 3.15 -7.86
N ILE A 237 -12.21 4.37 -7.33
CA ILE A 237 -13.21 4.63 -6.29
C ILE A 237 -14.63 4.32 -6.81
N ASN A 238 -14.96 4.75 -8.03
CA ASN A 238 -16.24 4.46 -8.66
C ASN A 238 -16.44 2.94 -8.87
N THR A 239 -15.37 2.24 -9.22
CA THR A 239 -15.36 0.78 -9.39
C THR A 239 -15.56 0.04 -8.06
N ILE A 240 -15.03 0.55 -6.95
CA ILE A 240 -15.29 -0.04 -5.62
C ILE A 240 -16.72 0.27 -5.16
N LEU A 241 -17.16 1.52 -5.34
CA LEU A 241 -18.50 1.99 -4.99
C LEU A 241 -19.61 1.16 -5.68
N SER A 242 -19.43 0.81 -6.95
CA SER A 242 -20.42 0.01 -7.69
C SER A 242 -20.64 -1.37 -7.06
N THR A 243 -19.64 -1.88 -6.34
CA THR A 243 -19.67 -3.21 -5.67
C THR A 243 -20.26 -3.17 -4.26
N ILE A 244 -20.56 -1.99 -3.71
CA ILE A 244 -21.27 -1.88 -2.43
C ILE A 244 -22.70 -2.41 -2.62
N LYS A 245 -23.09 -3.35 -1.75
CA LYS A 245 -24.45 -3.91 -1.76
C LYS A 245 -25.41 -2.96 -1.05
N GLY A 246 -26.59 -2.71 -1.61
CA GLY A 246 -27.57 -1.77 -1.07
C GLY A 246 -27.59 -0.45 -1.86
N GLU A 247 -28.67 -0.24 -2.61
CA GLU A 247 -28.78 0.90 -3.54
C GLU A 247 -28.91 2.25 -2.82
N LYS A 248 -29.54 2.28 -1.64
CA LYS A 248 -29.70 3.51 -0.85
C LYS A 248 -28.35 4.00 -0.33
N GLU A 249 -27.57 3.11 0.27
CA GLU A 249 -26.23 3.39 0.78
C GLU A 249 -25.30 3.83 -0.35
N LYS A 250 -25.33 3.13 -1.49
CA LYS A 250 -24.53 3.45 -2.67
C LYS A 250 -24.82 4.85 -3.20
N LEU A 251 -26.11 5.21 -3.35
CA LEU A 251 -26.51 6.53 -3.83
C LEU A 251 -26.09 7.63 -2.85
N PHE A 252 -26.27 7.37 -1.55
CA PHE A 252 -25.91 8.32 -0.49
C PHE A 252 -24.40 8.59 -0.46
N ILE A 253 -23.56 7.55 -0.56
CA ILE A 253 -22.10 7.70 -0.66
C ILE A 253 -21.75 8.48 -1.93
N LYS A 254 -22.33 8.13 -3.08
CA LYS A 254 -22.05 8.78 -4.37
C LYS A 254 -22.29 10.29 -4.35
N GLN A 255 -23.36 10.74 -3.70
CA GLN A 255 -23.68 12.17 -3.56
C GLN A 255 -22.69 12.94 -2.70
N ASN A 256 -21.92 12.25 -1.86
CA ASN A 256 -20.97 12.82 -0.90
C ASN A 256 -19.51 12.42 -1.24
N ILE A 257 -19.26 11.88 -2.43
CA ILE A 257 -17.90 11.60 -2.92
C ILE A 257 -17.22 12.93 -3.26
N LEU A 258 -16.14 13.23 -2.55
CA LEU A 258 -15.27 14.36 -2.82
C LEU A 258 -14.17 13.91 -3.80
N LEU A 259 -14.41 14.05 -5.11
CA LEU A 259 -13.44 13.77 -6.18
C LEU A 259 -13.40 14.88 -7.25
#